data_AF-A0A4S8PSS1-F1
#
_entry.id   AF-A0A4S8PSS1-F1
#
_cell.length_a   1.000
_cell.length_b   1.000
_cell.length_c   1.000
_cell.angle_alpha   90.00
_cell.angle_beta   90.00
_cell.angle_gamma   90.00
#
_symmetry.space_group_name_H-M   'P 1'
#
loop_
_entity.id
_entity.type
_entity.pdbx_description
1 polymer ?
#
loop_
_entity_poly.entity_id
_entity_poly.type
_entity_poly.pdbx_seq_one_letter_code
_entity_poly.pdbx_strand_id
1 'polypeptide(L)'
;MPPTFQQAVDADPTNLNSAAGKFRDASDRIDYYKNEYNQAFENLREHWQGDDYDAFVTEANKVSLNAANTEATVNMASGLLQTLGATMKISVELLQQIERAAKSAGFKVLPLPLVIMGPTHWQQVASAGPAAPAVLAGYQAVAAGFTISLQAIFAQLIGQDVTALATLQGITMNLRPVNGPGMGLPDGIRAVPQLPRIEPGSELSQFTELDEAMVKFYTTDEYDPLNKYLRRPGSVTDPVQEAKLKRAAEAVSQGLQHLPPHRERTYRGVKDESFLDDYQVGAVVPERSFTSSSTEYSVAEQFASGGPIITVDGRSGRYIREYSDAPEESEVVFDRGTSFLVTERRVNPDDGRTYIRVEEVAND
;
A
#
# COMPACT_ATOMS: atom_id res chain seq x y z
N MET A 1 2.54 -1.06 7.48
CA MET A 1 2.35 -2.33 6.74
C MET A 1 0.90 -2.73 6.90
N PRO A 2 0.20 -3.10 5.82
CA PRO A 2 -1.15 -3.63 5.91
C PRO A 2 -1.18 -4.97 6.66
N PRO A 3 -2.32 -5.36 7.25
CA PRO A 3 -2.43 -6.66 7.92
C PRO A 3 -2.31 -7.80 6.91
N THR A 4 -1.71 -8.91 7.32
CA THR A 4 -1.80 -10.19 6.59
C THR A 4 -3.25 -10.70 6.60
N PHE A 5 -3.58 -11.63 5.70
CA PHE A 5 -4.91 -12.23 5.66
C PHE A 5 -5.27 -12.91 6.99
N GLN A 6 -4.34 -13.65 7.58
CA GLN A 6 -4.57 -14.28 8.89
C GLN A 6 -4.78 -13.25 10.00
N GLN A 7 -3.98 -12.18 10.04
CA GLN A 7 -4.19 -11.08 10.99
C GLN A 7 -5.55 -10.41 10.80
N ALA A 8 -6.03 -10.26 9.57
CA ALA A 8 -7.35 -9.72 9.27
C ALA A 8 -8.50 -10.64 9.71
N VAL A 9 -8.35 -11.95 9.51
CA VAL A 9 -9.32 -12.96 9.97
C VAL A 9 -9.39 -12.98 11.50
N ASP A 10 -8.24 -12.88 12.17
CA ASP A 10 -8.12 -12.93 13.63
C ASP A 10 -8.35 -11.56 14.31
N ALA A 11 -8.52 -10.50 13.51
CA ALA A 11 -8.70 -9.15 14.03
C ALA A 11 -9.96 -9.04 14.88
N ASP A 12 -9.90 -8.19 15.91
CA ASP A 12 -11.06 -7.73 16.65
C ASP A 12 -11.24 -6.22 16.47
N PRO A 13 -12.03 -5.79 15.45
CA PRO A 13 -12.28 -4.37 15.20
C PRO A 13 -13.09 -3.69 16.30
N THR A 14 -13.62 -4.40 17.30
CA THR A 14 -14.35 -3.75 18.39
C THR A 14 -13.47 -2.81 19.21
N ASN A 15 -12.15 -3.05 19.23
CA ASN A 15 -11.18 -2.16 19.87
C ASN A 15 -11.12 -0.76 19.24
N LEU A 16 -11.48 -0.61 17.96
CA LEU A 16 -11.61 0.72 17.33
C LEU A 16 -12.79 1.51 17.92
N ASN A 17 -13.87 0.83 18.30
CA ASN A 17 -14.99 1.49 18.99
C ASN A 17 -14.56 1.97 20.39
N SER A 18 -13.72 1.20 21.09
CA SER A 18 -13.13 1.62 22.36
C SER A 18 -12.23 2.83 22.19
N ALA A 19 -11.38 2.85 21.15
CA ALA A 19 -10.56 4.01 20.81
C ALA A 19 -11.43 5.24 20.52
N ALA A 20 -12.48 5.08 19.70
CA ALA A 20 -13.42 6.17 19.42
C ALA A 20 -14.11 6.70 20.68
N GLY A 21 -14.47 5.82 21.63
CA GLY A 21 -14.97 6.21 22.94
C GLY A 21 -14.01 7.15 23.69
N LYS A 22 -12.70 6.93 23.59
CA LYS A 22 -11.69 7.82 24.18
C LYS A 22 -11.60 9.19 23.51
N PHE A 23 -11.82 9.27 22.20
CA PHE A 23 -11.94 10.56 21.52
C PHE A 23 -13.19 11.31 22.01
N ARG A 24 -14.32 10.63 22.17
CA ARG A 24 -15.53 11.23 22.74
C ARG A 24 -15.30 11.76 24.16
N ASP A 25 -14.73 10.93 25.04
CA ASP A 25 -14.36 11.34 26.41
C ASP A 25 -13.46 12.60 26.41
N ALA A 26 -12.51 12.67 25.47
CA ALA A 26 -11.63 13.84 25.32
C ALA A 26 -12.38 15.09 24.85
N SER A 27 -13.32 14.93 23.92
CA SER A 27 -14.16 16.03 23.45
C SER A 27 -15.03 16.60 24.58
N ASP A 28 -15.66 15.74 25.37
CA ASP A 28 -16.50 16.14 26.49
C ASP A 28 -15.69 16.94 27.54
N ARG A 29 -14.42 16.59 27.75
CA ARG A 29 -13.51 17.34 28.62
C ARG A 29 -13.13 18.70 28.05
N ILE A 30 -12.96 18.82 26.73
CA ILE A 30 -12.67 20.11 26.08
C ILE A 30 -13.89 21.03 26.19
N ASP A 31 -15.10 20.50 25.98
CA ASP A 31 -16.34 21.26 26.16
C ASP A 31 -16.49 21.74 27.61
N TYR A 32 -16.26 20.85 28.59
CA TYR A 32 -16.25 21.22 30.00
C TYR A 32 -15.25 22.35 30.31
N TYR A 33 -14.00 22.22 29.85
CA TYR A 33 -12.98 23.27 30.02
C TYR A 33 -13.39 24.60 29.38
N LYS A 34 -13.94 24.58 28.17
CA LYS A 34 -14.43 25.77 27.46
C LYS A 34 -15.52 26.49 28.27
N ASN A 35 -16.43 25.74 28.88
CA ASN A 35 -17.52 26.29 29.69
C ASN A 35 -16.98 26.92 30.99
N GLU A 36 -16.11 26.23 31.73
CA GLU A 36 -15.44 26.76 32.93
C GLU A 36 -14.60 28.01 32.60
N TYR A 37 -13.86 27.96 31.49
CA TYR A 37 -13.07 29.08 30.98
C TYR A 37 -13.97 30.29 30.76
N ASN A 38 -15.02 30.17 29.92
CA ASN A 38 -15.93 31.28 29.61
C ASN A 38 -16.61 31.84 30.88
N GLN A 39 -17.02 30.98 31.82
CA GLN A 39 -17.61 31.41 33.09
C GLN A 39 -16.63 32.25 33.93
N ALA A 40 -15.34 31.90 33.94
CA ALA A 40 -14.32 32.69 34.63
C ALA A 40 -14.19 34.11 34.04
N PHE A 41 -14.35 34.28 32.72
CA PHE A 41 -14.35 35.61 32.07
C PHE A 41 -15.59 36.41 32.40
N GLU A 42 -16.77 35.78 32.42
CA GLU A 42 -18.00 36.45 32.81
C GLU A 42 -17.90 37.01 34.23
N ASN A 43 -17.32 36.24 35.16
CA ASN A 43 -17.07 36.68 36.53
C ASN A 43 -16.04 37.84 36.61
N LEU A 44 -14.98 37.80 35.78
CA LEU A 44 -13.97 38.87 35.74
C LEU A 44 -14.56 40.21 35.30
N ARG A 45 -15.54 40.21 34.40
CA ARG A 45 -16.20 41.41 33.87
C ARG A 45 -16.86 42.28 34.94
N GLU A 46 -17.30 41.66 36.04
CA GLU A 46 -17.92 42.38 37.16
C GLU A 46 -16.92 43.26 37.91
N HIS A 47 -15.62 42.98 37.78
CA HIS A 47 -14.56 43.59 38.58
C HIS A 47 -13.48 44.30 37.75
N TRP A 48 -13.44 44.10 36.43
CA TRP A 48 -12.46 44.71 35.54
C TRP A 48 -13.11 45.13 34.21
N GLN A 49 -12.91 46.40 33.84
CA GLN A 49 -13.48 47.03 32.63
C GLN A 49 -12.46 48.01 32.01
N GLY A 50 -12.66 48.37 30.74
CA GLY A 50 -11.84 49.32 29.97
C GLY A 50 -11.05 48.66 28.85
N ASP A 51 -10.25 49.44 28.12
CA ASP A 51 -9.56 49.02 26.90
C ASP A 51 -8.65 47.78 27.11
N ASP A 52 -7.98 47.68 28.26
CA ASP A 52 -7.14 46.52 28.60
C ASP A 52 -7.97 45.24 28.78
N TYR A 53 -9.16 45.36 29.37
CA TYR A 53 -10.11 44.25 29.50
C TYR A 53 -10.63 43.82 28.12
N ASP A 54 -10.96 44.77 27.25
CA ASP A 54 -11.44 44.47 25.88
C ASP A 54 -10.35 43.78 25.04
N ALA A 55 -9.09 44.21 25.18
CA ALA A 55 -7.94 43.54 24.55
C ALA A 55 -7.76 42.11 25.09
N PHE A 56 -7.88 41.92 26.41
CA PHE A 56 -7.82 40.60 27.04
C PHE A 56 -8.96 39.68 26.59
N VAL A 57 -10.20 40.17 26.55
CA VAL A 57 -11.37 39.42 26.05
C VAL A 57 -11.17 39.01 24.59
N THR A 58 -10.57 39.88 23.77
CA THR A 58 -10.26 39.55 22.38
C THR A 58 -9.33 38.34 22.27
N GLU A 59 -8.25 38.30 23.05
CA GLU A 59 -7.36 37.13 23.08
C GLU A 59 -8.05 35.90 23.68
N ALA A 60 -8.88 36.08 24.71
CA ALA A 60 -9.60 35.00 25.33
C ALA A 60 -10.60 34.32 24.39
N ASN A 61 -11.28 35.10 23.55
CA ASN A 61 -12.17 34.58 22.52
C ASN A 61 -11.41 33.71 21.51
N LYS A 62 -10.13 33.99 21.21
CA LYS A 62 -9.31 33.12 20.36
C LYS A 62 -9.05 31.77 21.03
N VAL A 63 -8.82 31.75 22.34
CA VAL A 63 -8.66 30.49 23.10
C VAL A 63 -9.96 29.68 23.06
N SER A 64 -11.10 30.31 23.32
CA SER A 64 -12.42 29.67 23.28
C SER A 64 -12.75 29.12 21.88
N LEU A 65 -12.46 29.90 20.83
CA LEU A 65 -12.61 29.46 19.43
C LEU A 65 -11.68 28.28 19.09
N ASN A 66 -10.43 28.31 19.56
CA ASN A 66 -9.50 27.21 19.34
C ASN A 66 -9.96 25.94 20.07
N ALA A 67 -10.45 26.06 21.30
CA ALA A 67 -11.04 24.95 22.04
C ALA A 67 -12.25 24.37 21.30
N ALA A 68 -13.16 25.20 20.78
CA ALA A 68 -14.31 24.77 19.99
C ALA A 68 -13.90 24.05 18.68
N ASN A 69 -12.88 24.56 17.98
CA ASN A 69 -12.35 23.91 16.77
C ASN A 69 -11.69 22.56 17.07
N THR A 70 -10.98 22.47 18.20
CA THR A 70 -10.37 21.24 18.71
C THR A 70 -11.44 20.21 19.04
N GLU A 71 -12.46 20.62 19.80
CA GLU A 71 -13.63 19.80 20.15
C GLU A 71 -14.31 19.25 18.89
N ALA A 72 -14.64 20.11 17.92
CA ALA A 72 -15.29 19.72 16.68
C ALA A 72 -14.45 18.69 15.89
N THR A 73 -13.12 18.87 15.85
CA THR A 73 -12.19 17.95 15.19
C THR A 73 -12.16 16.58 15.88
N VAL A 74 -12.08 16.56 17.22
CA VAL A 74 -12.07 15.35 18.03
C VAL A 74 -13.42 14.61 17.97
N ASN A 75 -14.54 15.34 17.94
CA ASN A 75 -15.87 14.75 17.77
C ASN A 75 -16.05 14.11 16.38
N MET A 76 -15.63 14.80 15.31
CA MET A 76 -15.67 14.25 13.96
C MET A 76 -14.82 12.97 13.85
N ALA A 77 -13.63 12.98 14.45
CA ALA A 77 -12.76 11.82 14.56
C ALA A 77 -13.46 10.62 15.21
N SER A 78 -14.09 10.85 16.37
CA SER A 78 -14.83 9.81 17.08
C SER A 78 -15.92 9.20 16.20
N GLY A 79 -16.72 10.02 15.51
CA GLY A 79 -17.80 9.53 14.65
C GLY A 79 -17.31 8.70 13.46
N LEU A 80 -16.21 9.13 12.83
CA LEU A 80 -15.57 8.39 11.73
C LEU A 80 -14.99 7.06 12.21
N LEU A 81 -14.26 7.05 13.33
CA LEU A 81 -13.69 5.82 13.89
C LEU A 81 -14.76 4.80 14.31
N GLN A 82 -15.90 5.25 14.86
CA GLN A 82 -17.04 4.38 15.15
C GLN A 82 -17.61 3.73 13.88
N THR A 83 -17.80 4.55 12.82
CA THR A 83 -18.33 4.08 11.54
C THR A 83 -17.38 3.08 10.88
N LEU A 84 -16.08 3.39 10.85
CA LEU A 84 -15.05 2.52 10.31
C LEU A 84 -14.92 1.23 11.13
N GLY A 85 -14.87 1.31 12.46
CA GLY A 85 -14.82 0.15 13.33
C GLY A 85 -16.01 -0.80 13.14
N ALA A 86 -17.23 -0.26 13.01
CA ALA A 86 -18.42 -1.06 12.70
C ALA A 86 -18.34 -1.73 11.33
N THR A 87 -17.87 -1.02 10.30
CA THR A 87 -17.79 -1.57 8.95
C THR A 87 -16.68 -2.63 8.83
N MET A 88 -15.52 -2.40 9.46
CA MET A 88 -14.45 -3.39 9.55
C MET A 88 -14.90 -4.65 10.28
N LYS A 89 -15.65 -4.50 11.38
CA LYS A 89 -16.23 -5.65 12.10
C LYS A 89 -17.06 -6.53 11.17
N ILE A 90 -17.95 -5.94 10.38
CA ILE A 90 -18.77 -6.66 9.40
C ILE A 90 -17.89 -7.37 8.37
N SER A 91 -16.86 -6.70 7.86
CA SER A 91 -15.92 -7.30 6.90
C SER A 91 -15.16 -8.49 7.49
N VAL A 92 -14.68 -8.38 8.74
CA VAL A 92 -14.01 -9.49 9.44
C VAL A 92 -14.97 -10.65 9.68
N GLU A 93 -16.20 -10.38 10.16
CA GLU A 93 -17.21 -11.42 10.37
C GLU A 93 -17.55 -12.17 9.07
N LEU A 94 -17.62 -11.45 7.94
CA LEU A 94 -17.87 -12.05 6.63
C LEU A 94 -16.67 -12.88 6.14
N LEU A 95 -15.42 -12.41 6.33
CA LEU A 95 -14.23 -13.20 6.04
C LEU A 95 -14.24 -14.54 6.80
N GLN A 96 -14.47 -14.47 8.11
CA GLN A 96 -14.55 -15.65 8.97
C GLN A 96 -15.70 -16.58 8.56
N GLN A 97 -16.85 -16.02 8.14
CA GLN A 97 -17.99 -16.81 7.68
C GLN A 97 -17.65 -17.59 6.40
N ILE A 98 -17.04 -16.93 5.42
CA ILE A 98 -16.67 -17.55 4.14
C ILE A 98 -15.57 -18.59 4.34
N GLU A 99 -14.58 -18.30 5.17
CA GLU A 99 -13.54 -19.25 5.54
C GLU A 99 -14.12 -20.51 6.19
N ARG A 100 -15.01 -20.33 7.19
CA ARG A 100 -15.71 -21.47 7.84
C ARG A 100 -16.54 -22.26 6.84
N ALA A 101 -17.21 -21.60 5.90
CA ALA A 101 -18.00 -22.25 4.85
C ALA A 101 -17.13 -23.04 3.87
N ALA A 102 -15.98 -22.50 3.47
CA ALA A 102 -15.02 -23.21 2.62
C ALA A 102 -14.45 -24.45 3.34
N LYS A 103 -14.04 -24.29 4.60
CA LYS A 103 -13.52 -25.39 5.43
C LYS A 103 -14.57 -26.47 5.69
N SER A 104 -15.82 -26.10 5.97
CA SER A 104 -16.91 -27.07 6.19
C SER A 104 -17.29 -27.82 4.92
N ALA A 105 -17.12 -27.20 3.76
CA ALA A 105 -17.26 -27.84 2.45
C ALA A 105 -16.07 -28.73 2.07
N GLY A 106 -15.06 -28.90 2.94
CA GLY A 106 -13.91 -29.77 2.70
C GLY A 106 -12.78 -29.13 1.89
N PHE A 107 -12.83 -27.83 1.64
CA PHE A 107 -11.70 -27.09 1.06
C PHE A 107 -10.65 -26.73 2.11
N LYS A 108 -9.43 -26.50 1.66
CA LYS A 108 -8.35 -25.94 2.47
C LYS A 108 -8.23 -24.45 2.15
N VAL A 109 -8.34 -23.61 3.17
CA VAL A 109 -8.05 -22.17 3.08
C VAL A 109 -6.61 -21.97 3.52
N LEU A 110 -5.83 -21.24 2.73
CA LEU A 110 -4.42 -20.96 3.00
C LEU A 110 -4.26 -19.69 3.86
N PRO A 111 -3.04 -19.37 4.35
CA PRO A 111 -2.73 -18.09 5.00
C PRO A 111 -2.81 -16.85 4.08
N LEU A 112 -3.16 -17.07 2.81
CA LEU A 112 -3.54 -16.07 1.81
C LEU A 112 -5.05 -16.19 1.58
N PRO A 113 -5.74 -15.18 1.01
CA PRO A 113 -7.16 -15.27 0.66
C PRO A 113 -7.41 -16.21 -0.54
N LEU A 114 -6.88 -17.45 -0.46
CA LEU A 114 -6.85 -18.46 -1.49
C LEU A 114 -7.39 -19.77 -0.92
N VAL A 115 -8.32 -20.35 -1.66
CA VAL A 115 -8.97 -21.62 -1.33
C VAL A 115 -8.57 -22.66 -2.36
N ILE A 116 -8.16 -23.83 -1.88
CA ILE A 116 -7.78 -24.97 -2.70
C ILE A 116 -8.57 -26.22 -2.29
N MET A 117 -8.61 -27.22 -3.17
CA MET A 117 -9.25 -28.49 -2.86
C MET A 117 -8.58 -29.20 -1.68
N GLY A 118 -9.41 -29.73 -0.77
CA GLY A 118 -8.92 -30.57 0.33
C GLY A 118 -8.82 -32.05 -0.05
N PRO A 119 -8.33 -32.90 0.88
CA PRO A 119 -8.06 -34.32 0.61
C PRO A 119 -9.27 -35.13 0.12
N THR A 120 -10.47 -34.84 0.63
CA THR A 120 -11.70 -35.53 0.25
C THR A 120 -12.09 -35.28 -1.21
N HIS A 121 -11.88 -34.06 -1.71
CA HIS A 121 -12.11 -33.71 -3.12
C HIS A 121 -11.15 -34.47 -4.03
N TRP A 122 -9.86 -34.55 -3.66
CA TRP A 122 -8.89 -35.32 -4.43
C TRP A 122 -9.20 -36.81 -4.48
N GLN A 123 -9.68 -37.40 -3.37
CA GLN A 123 -10.15 -38.78 -3.36
C GLN A 123 -11.34 -38.99 -4.31
N GLN A 124 -12.29 -38.06 -4.31
CA GLN A 124 -13.45 -38.13 -5.19
C GLN A 124 -13.04 -38.00 -6.66
N VAL A 125 -12.16 -37.05 -7.01
CA VAL A 125 -11.58 -36.91 -8.35
C VAL A 125 -10.89 -38.20 -8.79
N ALA A 126 -10.05 -38.79 -7.93
CA ALA A 126 -9.35 -40.04 -8.22
C ALA A 126 -10.31 -41.22 -8.43
N SER A 127 -11.43 -41.27 -7.68
CA SER A 127 -12.44 -42.32 -7.79
C SER A 127 -13.40 -42.16 -8.98
N ALA A 128 -13.44 -41.00 -9.62
CA ALA A 128 -14.43 -40.66 -10.65
C ALA A 128 -14.14 -41.28 -12.04
N GLY A 129 -12.97 -41.93 -12.22
CA GLY A 129 -12.61 -42.61 -13.46
C GLY A 129 -12.68 -41.66 -14.68
N PRO A 130 -13.38 -42.02 -15.77
CA PRO A 130 -13.51 -41.15 -16.95
C PRO A 130 -14.15 -39.78 -16.67
N ALA A 131 -14.92 -39.64 -15.59
CA ALA A 131 -15.55 -38.37 -15.21
C ALA A 131 -14.61 -37.45 -14.38
N ALA A 132 -13.40 -37.90 -14.03
CA ALA A 132 -12.47 -37.15 -13.20
C ALA A 132 -12.20 -35.70 -13.67
N PRO A 133 -12.04 -35.41 -14.98
CA PRO A 133 -11.85 -34.03 -15.42
C PRO A 133 -13.04 -33.11 -15.11
N ALA A 134 -14.27 -33.62 -15.24
CA ALA A 134 -15.48 -32.84 -14.96
C ALA A 134 -15.65 -32.59 -13.45
N VAL A 135 -15.37 -33.60 -12.61
CA VAL A 135 -15.41 -33.48 -11.14
C VAL A 135 -14.34 -32.49 -10.66
N LEU A 136 -13.12 -32.58 -11.21
CA LEU A 136 -12.03 -31.65 -10.92
C LEU A 136 -12.41 -30.20 -11.26
N ALA A 137 -12.94 -29.97 -12.47
CA ALA A 137 -13.36 -28.65 -12.91
C ALA A 137 -14.47 -28.06 -12.00
N GLY A 138 -15.41 -28.91 -11.56
CA GLY A 138 -16.46 -28.51 -10.61
C GLY A 138 -15.88 -28.01 -9.28
N TYR A 139 -14.94 -28.75 -8.69
CA TYR A 139 -14.30 -28.32 -7.43
C TYR A 139 -13.41 -27.10 -7.60
N GLN A 140 -12.69 -26.99 -8.72
CA GLN A 140 -11.88 -25.81 -9.03
C GLN A 140 -12.75 -24.55 -9.16
N ALA A 141 -13.92 -24.65 -9.80
CA ALA A 141 -14.85 -23.52 -9.92
C ALA A 141 -15.37 -23.05 -8.55
N VAL A 142 -15.71 -23.99 -7.65
CA VAL A 142 -16.15 -23.65 -6.29
C VAL A 142 -15.01 -23.03 -5.47
N ALA A 143 -13.80 -23.59 -5.54
CA ALA A 143 -12.61 -23.03 -4.89
C ALA A 143 -12.30 -21.60 -5.37
N ALA A 144 -12.42 -21.36 -6.68
CA ALA A 144 -12.26 -20.03 -7.27
C ALA A 144 -13.32 -19.04 -6.76
N GLY A 145 -14.59 -19.46 -6.63
CA GLY A 145 -15.65 -18.62 -6.07
C GLY A 145 -15.37 -18.18 -4.62
N PHE A 146 -14.91 -19.11 -3.78
CA PHE A 146 -14.49 -18.76 -2.41
C PHE A 146 -13.29 -17.81 -2.40
N THR A 147 -12.29 -18.08 -3.23
CA THR A 147 -11.07 -17.25 -3.37
C THR A 147 -11.42 -15.81 -3.74
N ILE A 148 -12.23 -15.62 -4.78
CA ILE A 148 -12.68 -14.29 -5.23
C ILE A 148 -13.39 -13.54 -4.10
N SER A 149 -14.26 -14.23 -3.36
CA SER A 149 -15.01 -13.62 -2.26
C SER A 149 -14.09 -13.20 -1.10
N LEU A 150 -13.15 -14.05 -0.70
CA LEU A 150 -12.16 -13.73 0.34
C LEU A 150 -11.28 -12.55 -0.09
N GLN A 151 -10.78 -12.55 -1.33
CA GLN A 151 -9.95 -11.48 -1.87
C GLN A 151 -10.70 -10.14 -1.89
N ALA A 152 -11.97 -10.13 -2.31
CA ALA A 152 -12.77 -8.91 -2.37
C ALA A 152 -12.98 -8.27 -0.99
N ILE A 153 -13.35 -9.08 0.01
CA ILE A 153 -13.62 -8.57 1.36
C ILE A 153 -12.32 -8.16 2.05
N PHE A 154 -11.24 -8.93 1.86
CA PHE A 154 -9.94 -8.59 2.41
C PHE A 154 -9.41 -7.27 1.83
N ALA A 155 -9.56 -7.05 0.51
CA ALA A 155 -9.23 -5.78 -0.12
C ALA A 155 -10.09 -4.62 0.42
N GLN A 156 -11.38 -4.84 0.66
CA GLN A 156 -12.24 -3.84 1.29
C GLN A 156 -11.76 -3.48 2.70
N LEU A 157 -11.40 -4.48 3.52
CA LEU A 157 -10.91 -4.29 4.88
C LEU A 157 -9.61 -3.48 4.92
N ILE A 158 -8.64 -3.79 4.05
CA ILE A 158 -7.41 -2.99 3.92
C ILE A 158 -7.72 -1.54 3.56
N GLY A 159 -8.71 -1.31 2.68
CA GLY A 159 -9.14 0.04 2.32
C GLY A 159 -9.66 0.83 3.50
N GLN A 160 -10.48 0.20 4.35
CA GLN A 160 -10.98 0.81 5.57
C GLN A 160 -9.84 1.14 6.54
N ASP A 161 -8.83 0.27 6.64
CA ASP A 161 -7.67 0.45 7.54
C ASP A 161 -6.84 1.67 7.14
N VAL A 162 -6.55 1.80 5.85
CA VAL A 162 -5.85 2.99 5.30
C VAL A 162 -6.64 4.27 5.55
N THR A 163 -7.97 4.25 5.38
CA THR A 163 -8.83 5.40 5.69
C THR A 163 -8.82 5.75 7.17
N ALA A 164 -8.81 4.76 8.07
CA ALA A 164 -8.71 4.99 9.51
C ALA A 164 -7.37 5.66 9.87
N LEU A 165 -6.26 5.17 9.32
CA LEU A 165 -4.94 5.77 9.52
C LEU A 165 -4.87 7.22 9.00
N ALA A 166 -5.36 7.48 7.79
CA ALA A 166 -5.37 8.83 7.21
C ALA A 166 -6.20 9.81 8.06
N THR A 167 -7.32 9.34 8.61
CA THR A 167 -8.16 10.12 9.53
C THR A 167 -7.38 10.49 10.80
N LEU A 168 -6.72 9.52 11.43
CA LEU A 168 -5.88 9.73 12.62
C LEU A 168 -4.72 10.71 12.35
N GLN A 169 -4.10 10.63 11.18
CA GLN A 169 -3.04 11.55 10.77
C GLN A 169 -3.58 12.98 10.58
N GLY A 170 -4.73 13.13 9.93
CA GLY A 170 -5.37 14.45 9.74
C GLY A 170 -5.70 15.11 11.08
N ILE A 171 -6.24 14.34 12.03
CA ILE A 171 -6.50 14.82 13.39
C ILE A 171 -5.20 15.24 14.07
N THR A 172 -4.16 14.40 13.99
CA THR A 172 -2.85 14.72 14.58
C THR A 172 -2.28 16.03 14.03
N MET A 173 -2.43 16.29 12.73
CA MET A 173 -1.98 17.55 12.10
C MET A 173 -2.80 18.75 12.58
N ASN A 174 -4.12 18.61 12.72
CA ASN A 174 -5.00 19.68 13.19
C ASN A 174 -4.85 19.96 14.70
N LEU A 175 -4.48 18.94 15.48
CA LEU A 175 -4.20 19.06 16.92
C LEU A 175 -2.77 19.51 17.23
N ARG A 176 -1.89 19.64 16.23
CA ARG A 176 -0.55 20.20 16.48
C ARG A 176 -0.72 21.59 17.08
N PRO A 177 0.00 21.90 18.18
CA PRO A 177 -0.06 23.23 18.75
C PRO A 177 0.28 24.23 17.65
N VAL A 178 -0.54 25.27 17.55
CA VAL A 178 -0.24 26.43 16.71
C VAL A 178 1.01 27.08 17.30
N ASN A 179 2.18 26.58 16.92
CA ASN A 179 3.45 27.25 17.12
C ASN A 179 3.45 28.45 16.18
N GLY A 180 2.65 29.46 16.52
CA GLY A 180 2.79 30.77 15.93
C GLY A 180 4.18 31.29 16.27
N PRO A 181 4.86 31.98 15.34
CA PRO A 181 6.11 32.67 15.65
C PRO A 181 5.82 33.76 16.69
N GLY A 182 5.97 33.45 17.99
CA GLY A 182 5.76 34.42 19.07
C GLY A 182 5.33 33.87 20.43
N MET A 183 4.82 32.64 20.55
CA MET A 183 4.51 32.05 21.87
C MET A 183 5.51 30.94 22.19
N GLY A 184 6.63 31.32 22.81
CA GLY A 184 7.51 30.36 23.46
C GLY A 184 6.76 29.67 24.61
N LEU A 185 6.66 28.34 24.57
CA LEU A 185 6.20 27.55 25.70
C LEU A 185 7.16 27.80 26.89
N PRO A 186 6.66 27.98 28.12
CA PRO A 186 7.53 28.02 29.29
C PRO A 186 8.28 26.68 29.43
N ASP A 187 9.57 26.74 29.73
CA ASP A 187 10.57 25.65 29.75
C ASP A 187 10.30 24.48 30.74
N GLY A 188 9.06 24.24 31.14
CA GLY A 188 8.68 23.28 32.18
C GLY A 188 7.96 22.00 31.73
N ILE A 189 7.46 21.91 30.48
CA ILE A 189 6.75 20.70 30.03
C ILE A 189 7.77 19.74 29.41
N ARG A 190 8.26 18.80 30.24
CA ARG A 190 9.13 17.71 29.83
C ARG A 190 8.53 16.96 28.64
N ALA A 191 9.35 16.78 27.61
CA ALA A 191 9.09 15.98 26.44
C ALA A 191 8.46 14.62 26.80
N VAL A 192 7.41 14.25 26.08
CA VAL A 192 6.92 12.87 25.98
C VAL A 192 8.13 11.97 25.72
N PRO A 193 8.30 10.83 26.43
CA PRO A 193 9.38 9.90 26.14
C PRO A 193 9.34 9.57 24.65
N GLN A 194 10.43 9.88 23.93
CA GLN A 194 10.56 9.42 22.55
C GLN A 194 10.47 7.89 22.58
N LEU A 195 9.50 7.35 21.84
CA LEU A 195 9.47 5.93 21.53
C LEU A 195 10.84 5.53 20.98
N PRO A 196 11.37 4.35 21.34
CA PRO A 196 12.71 3.95 20.93
C PRO A 196 12.84 4.06 19.41
N ARG A 197 13.85 4.82 18.99
CA ARG A 197 14.28 4.92 17.60
C ARG A 197 14.73 3.53 17.19
N ILE A 198 13.97 2.87 16.32
CA ILE A 198 14.44 1.66 15.64
C ILE A 198 15.58 2.11 14.74
N GLU A 199 16.80 1.79 15.14
CA GLU A 199 18.00 1.98 14.33
C GLU A 199 17.82 1.15 13.03
N PRO A 200 18.02 1.75 11.84
CA PRO A 200 17.96 1.00 10.60
C PRO A 200 19.16 0.06 10.53
N GLY A 201 18.94 -1.23 10.80
CA GLY A 201 19.99 -2.25 10.67
C GLY A 201 19.89 -3.53 11.47
N SER A 202 18.78 -3.87 12.16
CA SER A 202 18.65 -5.18 12.82
C SER A 202 17.40 -5.93 12.39
N GLU A 203 17.63 -7.13 11.86
CA GLU A 203 16.71 -8.10 11.24
C GLU A 203 16.36 -7.81 9.78
N LEU A 204 17.10 -8.45 8.87
CA LEU A 204 16.62 -8.78 7.53
C LEU A 204 15.26 -9.48 7.71
N SER A 205 14.18 -8.76 7.42
CA SER A 205 12.84 -9.33 7.33
C SER A 205 12.91 -10.46 6.31
N GLN A 206 12.69 -11.70 6.77
CA GLN A 206 12.67 -12.86 5.89
C GLN A 206 11.68 -12.60 4.77
N PHE A 207 12.10 -12.81 3.51
CA PHE A 207 11.21 -12.83 2.36
C PHE A 207 10.05 -13.78 2.68
N THR A 208 8.85 -13.22 2.81
CA THR A 208 7.67 -13.90 3.35
C THR A 208 6.89 -14.60 2.24
N GLU A 209 5.99 -15.52 2.60
CA GLU A 209 5.03 -16.10 1.63
C GLU A 209 4.18 -15.01 0.93
N LEU A 210 3.99 -13.84 1.57
CA LEU A 210 3.33 -12.68 0.98
C LEU A 210 4.18 -12.02 -0.10
N ASP A 211 5.49 -11.89 0.14
CA ASP A 211 6.43 -11.34 -0.85
C ASP A 211 6.52 -12.26 -2.07
N GLU A 212 6.57 -13.58 -1.85
CA GLU A 212 6.53 -14.59 -2.91
C GLU A 212 5.25 -14.47 -3.74
N ALA A 213 4.07 -14.38 -3.10
CA ALA A 213 2.80 -14.26 -3.80
C ALA A 213 2.67 -12.97 -4.63
N MET A 214 3.22 -11.85 -4.15
CA MET A 214 3.20 -10.58 -4.87
C MET A 214 4.18 -10.56 -6.05
N VAL A 215 5.32 -11.23 -5.91
CA VAL A 215 6.26 -11.43 -7.00
C VAL A 215 5.66 -12.37 -8.06
N LYS A 216 5.03 -13.48 -7.66
CA LYS A 216 4.29 -14.37 -8.58
C LYS A 216 3.20 -13.62 -9.33
N PHE A 217 2.40 -12.83 -8.62
CA PHE A 217 1.36 -11.99 -9.22
C PHE A 217 1.89 -11.10 -10.35
N TYR A 218 3.06 -10.48 -10.15
CA TYR A 218 3.71 -9.64 -11.17
C TYR A 218 4.27 -10.43 -12.36
N THR A 219 4.43 -11.75 -12.25
CA THR A 219 4.97 -12.61 -13.33
C THR A 219 3.88 -13.31 -14.15
N THR A 220 2.60 -13.04 -13.86
CA THR A 220 1.44 -13.53 -14.62
C THR A 220 0.93 -12.47 -15.61
N ASP A 221 -0.10 -12.79 -16.41
CA ASP A 221 -0.78 -11.85 -17.32
C ASP A 221 -1.27 -10.54 -16.65
N GLU A 222 -1.29 -10.45 -15.31
CA GLU A 222 -1.69 -9.26 -14.56
C GLU A 222 -0.64 -8.12 -14.54
N TYR A 223 0.62 -8.37 -14.95
CA TYR A 223 1.65 -7.32 -15.06
C TYR A 223 1.32 -6.28 -16.14
N ASP A 224 0.63 -6.73 -17.19
CA ASP A 224 0.41 -5.96 -18.41
C ASP A 224 -0.61 -4.82 -18.18
N PRO A 225 -1.78 -5.05 -17.54
CA PRO A 225 -2.67 -3.98 -17.08
C PRO A 225 -2.03 -3.04 -16.04
N LEU A 226 -1.21 -3.57 -15.14
CA LEU A 226 -0.54 -2.80 -14.08
C LEU A 226 0.45 -1.78 -14.68
N ASN A 227 1.35 -2.24 -15.55
CA ASN A 227 2.33 -1.38 -16.20
C ASN A 227 1.67 -0.37 -17.15
N LYS A 228 0.56 -0.73 -17.81
CA LYS A 228 -0.24 0.22 -18.62
C LYS A 228 -0.80 1.35 -17.76
N TYR A 229 -1.39 1.03 -16.61
CA TYR A 229 -1.89 2.01 -15.66
C TYR A 229 -0.77 2.92 -15.13
N LEU A 230 0.37 2.36 -14.73
CA LEU A 230 1.49 3.16 -14.20
C LEU A 230 2.06 4.14 -15.24
N ARG A 231 2.07 3.78 -16.53
CA ARG A 231 2.49 4.68 -17.62
C ARG A 231 1.46 5.78 -17.87
N ARG A 232 0.17 5.47 -17.79
CA ARG A 232 -0.95 6.38 -18.06
C ARG A 232 -2.04 6.25 -16.99
N PRO A 233 -1.87 6.83 -15.79
CA PRO A 233 -2.83 6.65 -14.69
C PRO A 233 -4.27 7.04 -15.06
N GLY A 234 -4.44 8.07 -15.90
CA GLY A 234 -5.75 8.50 -16.39
C GLY A 234 -6.41 7.60 -17.44
N SER A 235 -5.81 6.47 -17.83
CA SER A 235 -6.44 5.51 -18.75
C SER A 235 -7.48 4.61 -18.07
N VAL A 236 -7.53 4.60 -16.74
CA VAL A 236 -8.50 3.82 -15.96
C VAL A 236 -9.53 4.78 -15.40
N THR A 237 -10.76 4.70 -15.88
CA THR A 237 -11.85 5.60 -15.48
C THR A 237 -12.72 5.04 -14.36
N ASP A 238 -12.61 3.74 -14.08
CA ASP A 238 -13.29 3.09 -12.95
C ASP A 238 -12.46 3.26 -11.67
N PRO A 239 -12.95 3.99 -10.65
CA PRO A 239 -12.23 4.22 -9.41
C PRO A 239 -11.88 2.94 -8.63
N VAL A 240 -12.69 1.88 -8.77
CA VAL A 240 -12.44 0.60 -8.08
C VAL A 240 -11.26 -0.12 -8.74
N GLN A 241 -11.25 -0.17 -10.07
CA GLN A 241 -10.14 -0.74 -10.83
C GLN A 241 -8.85 0.05 -10.64
N GLU A 242 -8.93 1.39 -10.60
CA GLU A 242 -7.79 2.26 -10.31
C GLU A 242 -7.20 1.95 -8.93
N ALA A 243 -8.05 1.88 -7.90
CA ALA A 243 -7.60 1.53 -6.54
C ALA A 243 -6.97 0.13 -6.46
N LYS A 244 -7.50 -0.86 -7.20
CA LYS A 244 -6.91 -2.20 -7.31
C LYS A 244 -5.50 -2.14 -7.88
N LEU A 245 -5.30 -1.45 -9.01
CA LEU A 245 -4.01 -1.37 -9.70
C LEU A 245 -2.98 -0.58 -8.88
N LYS A 246 -3.39 0.51 -8.23
CA LYS A 246 -2.53 1.26 -7.32
C LYS A 246 -2.01 0.39 -6.17
N ARG A 247 -2.89 -0.40 -5.55
CA ARG A 247 -2.50 -1.32 -4.47
C ARG A 247 -1.61 -2.46 -4.95
N ALA A 248 -1.91 -3.02 -6.12
CA ALA A 248 -1.06 -4.04 -6.72
C ALA A 248 0.36 -3.47 -6.94
N ALA A 249 0.49 -2.24 -7.43
CA ALA A 249 1.79 -1.58 -7.56
C ALA A 249 2.50 -1.43 -6.20
N GLU A 250 1.82 -0.92 -5.18
CA GLU A 250 2.40 -0.75 -3.83
C GLU A 250 2.87 -2.08 -3.23
N ALA A 251 2.08 -3.14 -3.37
CA ALA A 251 2.40 -4.46 -2.83
C ALA A 251 3.56 -5.13 -3.58
N VAL A 252 3.66 -4.98 -4.91
CA VAL A 252 4.82 -5.45 -5.69
C VAL A 252 6.09 -4.71 -5.23
N SER A 253 6.06 -3.38 -5.10
CA SER A 253 7.23 -2.63 -4.60
C SER A 253 7.68 -3.08 -3.21
N GLN A 254 6.74 -3.36 -2.30
CA GLN A 254 7.06 -3.87 -0.96
C GLN A 254 7.72 -5.25 -1.03
N GLY A 255 7.17 -6.18 -1.81
CA GLY A 255 7.75 -7.51 -1.99
C GLY A 255 9.17 -7.46 -2.58
N LEU A 256 9.39 -6.59 -3.58
CA LEU A 256 10.71 -6.37 -4.14
C LEU A 256 11.70 -5.82 -3.10
N GLN A 257 11.28 -4.94 -2.20
CA GLN A 257 12.17 -4.37 -1.17
C GLN A 257 12.74 -5.40 -0.21
N HIS A 258 12.05 -6.52 0.03
CA HIS A 258 12.53 -7.61 0.88
C HIS A 258 13.52 -8.55 0.18
N LEU A 259 13.67 -8.46 -1.14
CA LEU A 259 14.69 -9.21 -1.88
C LEU A 259 16.05 -8.51 -1.83
N PRO A 260 17.16 -9.27 -1.87
CA PRO A 260 18.47 -8.68 -2.01
C PRO A 260 18.60 -7.96 -3.36
N PRO A 261 19.29 -6.80 -3.41
CA PRO A 261 19.55 -6.12 -4.67
C PRO A 261 20.43 -6.98 -5.59
N HIS A 262 20.02 -7.09 -6.85
CA HIS A 262 20.82 -7.64 -7.92
C HIS A 262 21.58 -6.49 -8.60
N ARG A 263 22.91 -6.55 -8.57
CA ARG A 263 23.82 -5.48 -9.03
C ARG A 263 24.60 -5.85 -10.29
N GLU A 264 24.28 -6.99 -10.89
CA GLU A 264 24.90 -7.38 -12.15
C GLU A 264 24.11 -6.81 -13.34
N ARG A 265 24.73 -6.89 -14.51
CA ARG A 265 24.15 -6.41 -15.75
C ARG A 265 22.97 -7.27 -16.16
N THR A 266 21.92 -6.63 -16.65
CA THR A 266 20.73 -7.29 -17.20
C THR A 266 20.36 -6.73 -18.57
N TYR A 267 19.40 -7.38 -19.23
CA TYR A 267 18.99 -7.12 -20.60
C TYR A 267 17.48 -7.05 -20.71
N ARG A 268 16.95 -6.05 -21.41
CA ARG A 268 15.52 -5.87 -21.64
C ARG A 268 15.25 -5.80 -23.13
N GLY A 269 14.40 -6.69 -23.62
CA GLY A 269 13.86 -6.63 -24.97
C GLY A 269 12.58 -5.81 -25.02
N VAL A 270 12.43 -4.97 -26.04
CA VAL A 270 11.23 -4.16 -26.26
C VAL A 270 10.74 -4.40 -27.69
N LYS A 271 9.44 -4.72 -27.85
CA LYS A 271 8.83 -4.96 -29.17
C LYS A 271 8.53 -3.68 -29.94
N ASP A 272 8.22 -2.62 -29.22
CA ASP A 272 7.80 -1.33 -29.77
C ASP A 272 8.97 -0.34 -29.77
N GLU A 273 9.01 0.53 -30.78
CA GLU A 273 10.08 1.52 -30.97
C GLU A 273 9.67 2.93 -30.54
N SER A 274 8.41 3.15 -30.12
CA SER A 274 7.91 4.49 -29.79
C SER A 274 8.64 5.19 -28.64
N PHE A 275 9.36 4.43 -27.81
CA PHE A 275 10.14 4.94 -26.68
C PHE A 275 11.52 5.49 -27.09
N LEU A 276 11.98 5.20 -28.31
CA LEU A 276 13.35 5.49 -28.74
C LEU A 276 13.68 6.98 -28.80
N ASP A 277 12.67 7.83 -28.94
CA ASP A 277 12.84 9.29 -28.95
C ASP A 277 13.27 9.83 -27.57
N ASP A 278 12.79 9.21 -26.49
CA ASP A 278 13.13 9.59 -25.11
C ASP A 278 14.53 9.06 -24.71
N TYR A 279 14.99 7.99 -25.34
CA TYR A 279 16.23 7.30 -25.01
C TYR A 279 17.45 7.80 -25.82
N GLN A 280 17.71 9.11 -25.79
CA GLN A 280 18.93 9.69 -26.39
C GLN A 280 20.12 9.60 -25.45
N VAL A 281 21.33 9.44 -25.99
CA VAL A 281 22.57 9.47 -25.18
C VAL A 281 22.64 10.75 -24.35
N GLY A 282 22.87 10.59 -23.04
CA GLY A 282 22.87 11.67 -22.04
C GLY A 282 21.52 11.97 -21.42
N ALA A 283 20.42 11.40 -21.92
CA ALA A 283 19.10 11.55 -21.31
C ALA A 283 19.00 10.73 -20.02
N VAL A 284 18.33 11.29 -19.01
CA VAL A 284 17.88 10.56 -17.82
C VAL A 284 16.40 10.24 -18.01
N VAL A 285 16.09 8.96 -18.16
CA VAL A 285 14.73 8.48 -18.43
C VAL A 285 14.12 7.91 -17.16
N PRO A 286 13.06 8.55 -16.61
CA PRO A 286 12.32 8.00 -15.48
C PRO A 286 11.29 6.97 -15.95
N GLU A 287 11.46 5.72 -15.50
CA GLU A 287 10.51 4.64 -15.78
C GLU A 287 9.34 4.70 -14.80
N ARG A 288 8.18 5.16 -15.28
CA ARG A 288 6.97 5.28 -14.43
C ARG A 288 6.39 3.92 -14.04
N SER A 289 6.58 2.91 -14.88
CA SER A 289 6.24 1.51 -14.60
C SER A 289 7.41 0.77 -13.97
N PHE A 290 7.15 -0.43 -13.47
CA PHE A 290 8.22 -1.38 -13.18
C PHE A 290 9.00 -1.70 -14.47
N THR A 291 10.30 -1.93 -14.32
CA THR A 291 11.17 -2.30 -15.45
C THR A 291 11.64 -3.74 -15.28
N SER A 292 11.07 -4.63 -16.08
CA SER A 292 11.53 -6.03 -16.19
C SER A 292 12.73 -6.16 -17.10
N SER A 293 13.71 -6.95 -16.68
CA SER A 293 14.89 -7.31 -17.47
C SER A 293 15.28 -8.75 -17.16
N SER A 294 16.14 -9.35 -17.96
CA SER A 294 16.65 -10.71 -17.74
C SER A 294 18.16 -10.68 -17.51
N THR A 295 18.68 -11.58 -16.68
CA THR A 295 20.14 -11.82 -16.63
C THR A 295 20.64 -12.51 -17.90
N GLU A 296 19.73 -13.04 -18.74
CA GLU A 296 20.05 -13.80 -19.96
C GLU A 296 19.72 -12.97 -21.21
N TYR A 297 20.75 -12.66 -22.00
CA TYR A 297 20.60 -11.91 -23.24
C TYR A 297 19.63 -12.59 -24.24
N SER A 298 19.69 -13.92 -24.35
CA SER A 298 18.82 -14.70 -25.24
C SER A 298 17.33 -14.57 -24.91
N VAL A 299 16.99 -14.44 -23.63
CA VAL A 299 15.61 -14.20 -23.18
C VAL A 299 15.18 -12.81 -23.63
N ALA A 300 15.99 -11.78 -23.37
CA ALA A 300 15.70 -10.43 -23.82
C ALA A 300 15.52 -10.34 -25.35
N GLU A 301 16.32 -11.08 -26.12
CA GLU A 301 16.18 -11.16 -27.57
C GLU A 301 14.84 -11.77 -28.00
N GLN A 302 14.40 -12.86 -27.37
CA GLN A 302 13.10 -13.46 -27.63
C GLN A 302 11.96 -12.46 -27.34
N PHE A 303 12.04 -11.73 -26.23
CA PHE A 303 11.07 -10.70 -25.87
C PHE A 303 11.01 -9.56 -26.89
N ALA A 304 12.16 -9.09 -27.37
CA ALA A 304 12.25 -8.02 -28.36
C ALA A 304 11.58 -8.41 -29.68
N SER A 305 11.58 -9.70 -30.04
CA SER A 305 10.99 -10.19 -31.28
C SER A 305 11.46 -9.40 -32.52
N GLY A 306 12.75 -9.05 -32.54
CA GLY A 306 13.35 -8.22 -33.59
C GLY A 306 13.46 -6.72 -33.27
N GLY A 307 12.85 -6.26 -32.18
CA GLY A 307 12.93 -4.86 -31.72
C GLY A 307 14.20 -4.52 -30.94
N PRO A 308 14.22 -3.33 -30.28
CA PRO A 308 15.38 -2.86 -29.54
C PRO A 308 15.77 -3.71 -28.32
N ILE A 309 17.06 -3.70 -28.00
CA ILE A 309 17.63 -4.30 -26.79
C ILE A 309 18.26 -3.22 -25.92
N ILE A 310 17.87 -3.20 -24.64
CA ILE A 310 18.43 -2.32 -23.63
C ILE A 310 19.31 -3.14 -22.69
N THR A 311 20.58 -2.77 -22.57
CA THR A 311 21.50 -3.28 -21.55
C THR A 311 21.44 -2.36 -20.34
N VAL A 312 21.15 -2.93 -19.17
CA VAL A 312 20.96 -2.19 -17.92
C VAL A 312 22.10 -2.51 -16.96
N ASP A 313 22.91 -1.51 -16.64
CA ASP A 313 23.85 -1.55 -15.52
C ASP A 313 23.12 -1.06 -14.26
N GLY A 314 22.42 -2.01 -13.61
CA GLY A 314 21.53 -1.75 -12.48
C GLY A 314 22.17 -1.91 -11.10
N ARG A 315 21.55 -1.31 -10.08
CA ARG A 315 21.99 -1.37 -8.67
C ARG A 315 20.87 -1.76 -7.71
N SER A 316 19.62 -1.43 -8.04
CA SER A 316 18.44 -1.68 -7.20
C SER A 316 17.45 -2.68 -7.81
N GLY A 317 17.79 -3.33 -8.91
CA GLY A 317 17.00 -4.45 -9.44
C GLY A 317 16.88 -5.58 -8.42
N ARG A 318 15.84 -6.41 -8.52
CA ARG A 318 15.63 -7.58 -7.67
C ARG A 318 15.48 -8.82 -8.53
N TYR A 319 16.30 -9.83 -8.29
CA TYR A 319 16.22 -11.10 -8.99
C TYR A 319 15.06 -11.91 -8.43
N ILE A 320 14.09 -12.27 -9.28
CA ILE A 320 12.83 -12.87 -8.84
C ILE A 320 12.62 -14.30 -9.33
N ARG A 321 13.61 -14.91 -9.97
CA ARG A 321 13.50 -16.25 -10.57
C ARG A 321 12.91 -17.31 -9.64
N GLU A 322 13.33 -17.34 -8.38
CA GLU A 322 12.88 -18.36 -7.40
C GLU A 322 11.40 -18.22 -7.02
N TYR A 323 10.80 -17.06 -7.33
CA TYR A 323 9.47 -16.65 -6.92
C TYR A 323 8.59 -16.29 -8.13
N SER A 324 9.03 -16.58 -9.34
CA SER A 324 8.32 -16.29 -10.59
C SER A 324 7.55 -17.52 -11.07
N ASP A 325 6.38 -17.30 -11.69
CA ASP A 325 5.66 -18.34 -12.43
C ASP A 325 6.30 -18.62 -13.82
N ALA A 326 7.26 -17.78 -14.23
CA ALA A 326 8.09 -17.94 -15.43
C ALA A 326 9.60 -17.91 -15.06
N PRO A 327 10.10 -18.88 -14.28
CA PRO A 327 11.48 -18.89 -13.79
C PRO A 327 12.53 -19.00 -14.91
N GLU A 328 12.14 -19.44 -16.11
CA GLU A 328 12.98 -19.46 -17.31
C GLU A 328 13.36 -18.07 -17.82
N GLU A 329 12.65 -17.02 -17.40
CA GLU A 329 12.93 -15.65 -17.84
C GLU A 329 14.14 -15.05 -17.11
N SER A 330 14.61 -15.69 -16.03
CA SER A 330 15.72 -15.19 -15.19
C SER A 330 15.56 -13.70 -14.88
N GLU A 331 14.35 -13.33 -14.46
CA GLU A 331 13.90 -11.93 -14.41
C GLU A 331 14.53 -11.16 -13.23
N VAL A 332 14.94 -9.93 -13.52
CA VAL A 332 15.30 -8.87 -12.59
C VAL A 332 14.35 -7.70 -12.80
N VAL A 333 13.62 -7.35 -11.74
CA VAL A 333 12.64 -6.26 -11.75
C VAL A 333 13.20 -5.04 -11.01
N PHE A 334 13.17 -3.89 -11.66
CA PHE A 334 13.42 -2.60 -11.04
C PHE A 334 12.08 -1.95 -10.65
N ASP A 335 12.06 -1.29 -9.49
CA ASP A 335 10.85 -0.66 -8.97
C ASP A 335 10.36 0.48 -9.87
N ARG A 336 9.08 0.83 -9.75
CA ARG A 336 8.54 2.01 -10.44
C ARG A 336 9.26 3.28 -9.99
N GLY A 337 9.42 4.23 -10.90
CA GLY A 337 10.12 5.48 -10.64
C GLY A 337 11.65 5.38 -10.71
N THR A 338 12.20 4.20 -11.00
CA THR A 338 13.63 4.05 -11.27
C THR A 338 14.03 4.90 -12.47
N SER A 339 15.14 5.62 -12.35
CA SER A 339 15.65 6.47 -13.42
C SER A 339 16.94 5.90 -14.01
N PHE A 340 17.07 6.00 -15.33
CA PHE A 340 18.18 5.42 -16.07
C PHE A 340 18.85 6.48 -16.94
N LEU A 341 20.16 6.67 -16.79
CA LEU A 341 20.98 7.49 -17.66
C LEU A 341 21.35 6.68 -18.90
N VAL A 342 21.01 7.19 -20.09
CA VAL A 342 21.40 6.58 -21.36
C VAL A 342 22.86 6.90 -21.64
N THR A 343 23.71 5.89 -21.61
CA THR A 343 25.17 6.03 -21.82
C THR A 343 25.59 5.70 -23.24
N GLU A 344 24.81 4.88 -23.95
CA GLU A 344 25.09 4.49 -25.32
C GLU A 344 23.79 4.24 -26.09
N ARG A 345 23.75 4.63 -27.36
CA ARG A 345 22.73 4.24 -28.33
C ARG A 345 23.39 4.00 -29.68
N ARG A 346 23.16 2.83 -30.27
CA ARG A 346 23.70 2.49 -31.59
C ARG A 346 22.70 1.64 -32.37
N VAL A 347 22.71 1.77 -33.69
CA VAL A 347 21.99 0.87 -34.60
C VAL A 347 23.01 -0.10 -35.17
N ASN A 348 22.76 -1.40 -35.05
CA ASN A 348 23.61 -2.40 -35.68
C ASN A 348 23.30 -2.43 -37.19
N PRO A 349 24.30 -2.20 -38.07
CA PRO A 349 24.07 -2.14 -39.51
C PRO A 349 23.64 -3.48 -40.12
N ASP A 350 23.92 -4.61 -39.45
CA ASP A 350 23.67 -5.94 -40.00
C ASP A 350 22.22 -6.41 -39.81
N ASP A 351 21.61 -6.07 -38.66
CA ASP A 351 20.24 -6.47 -38.30
C ASP A 351 19.26 -5.28 -38.23
N GLY A 352 19.76 -4.05 -38.35
CA GLY A 352 18.99 -2.81 -38.23
C GLY A 352 18.47 -2.51 -36.82
N ARG A 353 18.81 -3.33 -35.83
CA ARG A 353 18.28 -3.21 -34.47
C ARG A 353 18.98 -2.11 -33.69
N THR A 354 18.21 -1.45 -32.83
CA THR A 354 18.74 -0.46 -31.89
C THR A 354 19.20 -1.13 -30.60
N TYR A 355 20.45 -0.87 -30.21
CA TYR A 355 21.03 -1.28 -28.94
C TYR A 355 21.26 -0.05 -28.08
N ILE A 356 20.75 -0.10 -26.85
CA ILE A 356 20.87 0.98 -25.88
C ILE A 356 21.58 0.45 -24.65
N ARG A 357 22.46 1.25 -24.05
CA ARG A 357 23.01 0.99 -22.72
C ARG A 357 22.57 2.07 -21.76
N VAL A 358 22.12 1.65 -20.59
CA VAL A 358 21.71 2.56 -19.53
C VAL A 358 22.37 2.20 -18.20
N GLU A 359 22.61 3.22 -17.38
CA GLU A 359 23.05 3.07 -15.99
C GLU A 359 21.96 3.60 -15.06
N GLU A 360 21.65 2.85 -14.00
CA GLU A 360 20.71 3.31 -12.98
C GLU A 360 21.25 4.54 -12.24
N VAL A 361 20.45 5.61 -12.19
CA VAL A 361 20.76 6.82 -11.43
C VAL A 361 20.33 6.60 -9.98
N ALA A 362 21.22 6.92 -9.04
CA ALA A 362 20.87 6.90 -7.63
C ALA A 362 19.79 7.94 -7.35
N ASN A 363 18.66 7.52 -6.77
CA ASN A 363 17.67 8.43 -6.21
C ASN A 363 18.18 8.85 -4.83
N ASP A 364 18.65 10.10 -4.69
CA ASP A 364 19.01 10.75 -3.42
C ASP A 364 17.77 11.05 -2.55
#